data_AF-A0A9E2QJE0-F1
#
_entry.id   AF-A0A9E2QJE0-F1
#
_cell.length_a   1.000
_cell.length_b   1.000
_cell.length_c   1.000
_cell.angle_alpha   90.00
_cell.angle_beta   90.00
_cell.angle_gamma   90.00
#
_symmetry.space_group_name_H-M   'P 1'
#
loop_
_entity.id
_entity.type
_entity.pdbx_description
1 polymer ?
#
loop_
_entity_poly.entity_id
_entity_poly.type
_entity_poly.pdbx_seq_one_letter_code
_entity_poly.pdbx_strand_id
1 'polypeptide(L)' 'MKEKIKKNNWLNLVVVLLLISVFVFCWYEWRSRQIKIECYKISQDEKVSSGGRLFPEGSILQVFNEKRYGDCLKIMGL' A
#
# COMPACT_ATOMS: atom_id res chain seq x y z
N MET A 1 8.64 43.52 -23.39
CA MET A 1 9.09 42.10 -23.42
C MET A 1 9.12 41.38 -22.05
N LYS A 2 8.78 42.02 -20.92
CA LYS A 2 8.84 41.36 -19.59
C LYS A 2 7.64 40.43 -19.28
N GLU A 3 6.52 40.58 -19.98
CA GLU A 3 5.31 39.78 -19.69
C GLU A 3 5.29 38.38 -20.31
N LYS A 4 6.07 38.13 -21.37
CA LYS A 4 6.14 36.79 -22.00
C LYS A 4 6.93 35.79 -21.16
N ILE A 5 7.87 36.25 -20.33
CA ILE A 5 8.70 35.37 -19.48
C ILE A 5 7.87 34.79 -18.32
N LYS A 6 6.86 35.52 -17.82
CA LYS A 6 6.05 35.07 -16.69
C LYS A 6 5.04 33.96 -17.06
N LYS A 7 4.59 33.91 -18.32
CA LYS A 7 3.63 32.92 -18.81
C LYS A 7 4.22 31.49 -18.93
N ASN A 8 5.51 31.36 -19.26
CA ASN A 8 6.16 30.04 -19.38
C ASN A 8 6.40 29.36 -18.02
N ASN A 9 6.61 30.13 -16.94
CA ASN A 9 6.82 29.54 -15.61
C ASN A 9 5.56 28.90 -15.03
N TRP A 10 4.37 29.41 -15.37
CA TRP A 10 3.11 28.86 -14.87
C TRP A 10 2.80 27.48 -15.45
N LEU A 11 3.05 27.28 -16.76
CA LEU A 11 2.92 25.97 -17.40
C LEU A 11 3.88 24.93 -16.79
N ASN A 12 5.15 25.32 -16.56
CA ASN A 12 6.10 24.46 -15.86
C ASN A 12 5.63 24.08 -14.45
N LEU A 13 5.03 25.02 -13.71
CA LEU A 13 4.53 24.78 -12.37
C LEU A 13 3.37 23.77 -12.37
N VAL A 14 2.45 23.87 -13.35
CA VAL A 14 1.36 22.90 -13.53
C VAL A 14 1.88 21.50 -13.87
N VAL A 15 2.88 21.40 -14.75
CA VAL A 15 3.50 20.11 -15.10
C VAL A 15 4.19 19.49 -13.89
N VAL A 16 4.91 20.28 -13.10
CA VAL A 16 5.56 19.80 -11.86
C VAL A 16 4.54 19.32 -10.84
N LEU A 17 3.44 20.05 -10.64
CA LEU A 17 2.35 19.62 -9.75
C LEU A 17 1.72 18.29 -10.20
N LEU A 18 1.52 18.12 -11.51
CA LEU A 18 1.04 16.86 -12.08
C LEU A 18 2.00 15.71 -11.80
N LEU A 19 3.30 15.89 -12.03
CA LEU A 19 4.31 14.87 -11.75
C LEU A 19 4.35 14.49 -10.27
N ILE A 20 4.25 15.46 -9.36
CA ILE A 20 4.19 15.20 -7.91
C ILE A 20 2.93 14.40 -7.57
N SER A 21 1.78 14.75 -8.14
CA SER A 21 0.53 14.04 -7.87
C SER A 21 0.58 12.57 -8.30
N VAL A 22 1.12 12.29 -9.49
CA VAL A 22 1.33 10.93 -10.00
C VAL A 22 2.34 10.19 -9.13
N PHE A 23 3.43 10.84 -8.73
CA PHE A 23 4.44 10.24 -7.86
C PHE A 23 3.85 9.83 -6.50
N VAL A 24 3.07 10.72 -5.88
CA VAL A 24 2.39 10.43 -4.60
C VAL A 24 1.38 9.30 -4.77
N PHE A 25 0.63 9.26 -5.88
CA PHE A 25 -0.32 8.19 -6.16
C PHE A 25 0.38 6.83 -6.32
N CYS A 26 1.41 6.76 -7.17
CA CYS A 26 2.22 5.55 -7.34
C CYS A 26 2.87 5.11 -6.02
N TRP A 27 3.36 6.04 -5.20
CA TRP A 27 3.91 5.74 -3.89
C TRP A 27 2.85 5.16 -2.95
N TYR A 28 1.65 5.72 -2.93
CA TYR A 28 0.56 5.25 -2.08
C TYR A 28 0.10 3.83 -2.45
N GLU A 29 -0.07 3.56 -3.75
CA GLU A 29 -0.41 2.22 -4.23
C GLU A 29 0.71 1.21 -3.95
N TRP A 30 1.97 1.59 -4.22
CA TRP A 30 3.13 0.73 -3.98
C TRP A 30 3.26 0.38 -2.49
N ARG A 31 3.20 1.40 -1.62
CA ARG A 31 3.26 1.23 -0.16
C ARG A 31 2.13 0.34 0.33
N SER A 32 0.91 0.56 -0.16
CA SER A 32 -0.24 -0.26 0.21
C SER A 32 -0.05 -1.73 -0.17
N ARG A 33 0.56 -1.99 -1.33
CA ARG A 33 0.85 -3.35 -1.79
C ARG A 33 1.88 -4.05 -0.90
N GLN A 34 2.95 -3.35 -0.52
CA GLN A 34 3.98 -3.90 0.36
C GLN A 34 3.41 -4.25 1.75
N ILE A 35 2.63 -3.33 2.34
CA ILE A 35 1.97 -3.54 3.63
C ILE A 35 1.05 -4.76 3.59
N LYS A 36 0.23 -4.92 2.54
CA LYS A 36 -0.62 -6.10 2.37
C LYS A 36 0.19 -7.39 2.30
N ILE A 37 1.30 -7.40 1.58
CA ILE A 37 2.18 -8.58 1.47
C ILE A 37 2.82 -8.90 2.83
N GLU A 38 3.29 -7.89 3.54
CA GLU A 38 3.95 -8.05 4.84
C GLU A 38 2.96 -8.52 5.91
N CYS A 39 1.79 -7.87 6.03
CA CYS A 39 0.73 -8.30 6.94
C CYS A 39 0.20 -9.69 6.58
N TYR A 40 0.11 -10.03 5.30
CA TYR A 40 -0.25 -11.38 4.87
C TYR A 40 0.79 -12.40 5.32
N LYS A 41 2.08 -12.14 5.15
CA LYS A 41 3.16 -13.00 5.66
C LYS A 41 3.12 -13.15 7.18
N ILE A 42 2.99 -12.06 7.93
CA ILE A 42 2.86 -12.07 9.39
C ILE A 42 1.65 -12.92 9.83
N SER A 43 0.52 -12.80 9.12
CA SER A 43 -0.67 -13.61 9.38
C SER A 43 -0.51 -15.10 8.98
N GLN A 44 0.51 -15.44 8.19
CA GLN A 44 0.75 -16.79 7.66
C GLN A 44 1.96 -17.49 8.28
N ASP A 45 2.90 -16.78 8.91
CA ASP A 45 4.13 -17.38 9.46
C ASP A 45 3.84 -18.39 10.59
N GLU A 46 2.71 -18.30 11.29
CA GLU A 46 2.23 -19.37 12.18
C GLU A 46 1.77 -20.64 11.43
N LYS A 47 1.31 -20.52 10.18
CA LYS A 47 0.92 -21.66 9.33
C LYS A 47 2.13 -22.40 8.76
N VAL A 48 3.23 -21.70 8.46
CA VAL A 48 4.42 -22.30 7.83
C VAL A 48 5.20 -23.19 8.79
N SER A 49 5.20 -22.88 10.09
CA SER A 49 5.83 -23.75 11.09
C SER A 49 5.07 -25.08 11.32
N SER A 50 3.85 -25.20 10.80
CA SER A 50 3.02 -26.42 10.83
C SER A 50 2.77 -26.96 9.42
N GLY A 51 3.84 -27.13 8.62
CA GLY A 51 3.84 -28.03 7.46
C GLY A 51 2.69 -27.84 6.46
N GLY A 52 2.64 -26.70 5.77
CA GLY A 52 2.08 -26.58 4.42
C GLY A 52 0.60 -26.95 4.21
N ARG A 53 -0.22 -27.08 5.25
CA ARG A 53 -1.66 -27.39 5.07
C ARG A 53 -2.46 -26.10 4.85
N LEU A 54 -3.08 -25.98 3.68
CA LEU A 54 -4.17 -25.04 3.44
C LEU A 54 -5.31 -25.39 4.41
N PHE A 55 -5.51 -24.56 5.42
CA PHE A 55 -6.58 -24.76 6.40
C PHE A 55 -7.95 -24.60 5.70
N PRO A 56 -8.91 -25.48 5.98
CA PRO A 56 -10.25 -25.37 5.40
C PRO A 56 -10.91 -24.04 5.80
N GLU A 57 -11.70 -23.51 4.85
CA GLU A 57 -12.44 -22.27 4.98
C GLU A 57 -13.41 -22.35 6.18
N GLY A 58 -13.40 -21.38 7.09
CA GLY A 58 -14.22 -21.35 8.32
C GLY A 58 -13.55 -21.95 9.57
N SER A 59 -12.28 -22.35 9.50
CA SER A 59 -11.53 -22.79 10.70
C SER A 59 -11.20 -21.61 11.63
N ILE A 60 -11.18 -21.85 12.95
CA ILE A 60 -10.84 -20.84 13.97
C ILE A 60 -9.49 -20.16 13.67
N LEU A 61 -8.54 -20.91 13.13
CA LEU A 61 -7.23 -20.40 12.73
C LEU A 61 -7.31 -19.44 11.52
N GLN A 62 -8.25 -19.65 10.59
CA GLN A 62 -8.47 -18.71 9.50
C GLN A 62 -9.06 -17.40 10.03
N VAL A 63 -10.06 -17.46 10.91
CA VAL A 63 -10.66 -16.28 11.56
C VAL A 63 -9.61 -15.50 12.37
N PHE A 64 -8.72 -16.22 13.06
CA PHE A 64 -7.63 -15.60 13.82
C PHE A 64 -6.61 -14.89 12.91
N ASN A 65 -6.27 -15.51 11.78
CA ASN A 65 -5.35 -14.93 10.80
C ASN A 65 -5.96 -13.74 10.06
N GLU A 66 -7.26 -13.78 9.76
CA GLU A 66 -7.98 -12.68 9.14
C GLU A 66 -8.06 -11.47 10.07
N LYS A 67 -8.26 -11.71 11.38
CA LYS A 67 -8.22 -10.66 12.39
C LYS A 67 -6.82 -10.06 12.55
N ARG A 68 -5.77 -10.90 12.64
CA ARG A 68 -4.37 -10.41 12.69
C ARG A 68 -3.99 -9.64 11.43
N TYR A 69 -4.44 -10.08 10.27
CA TYR A 69 -4.25 -9.37 9.02
C TYR A 69 -4.92 -7.99 9.06
N GLY A 70 -6.19 -7.92 9.47
CA GLY A 70 -6.93 -6.66 9.63
C GLY A 70 -6.29 -5.71 10.65
N ASP A 71 -5.85 -6.21 11.80
CA ASP A 71 -5.18 -5.41 12.83
C ASP A 71 -3.82 -4.88 12.32
N CYS A 72 -3.06 -5.70 11.59
CA CYS A 72 -1.78 -5.28 10.99
C CYS A 72 -1.97 -4.18 9.93
N LEU A 73 -2.97 -4.31 9.06
CA LEU A 73 -3.31 -3.27 8.09
C LEU A 73 -3.63 -1.95 8.80
N LYS A 74 -4.46 -2.01 9.84
CA LYS A 74 -4.87 -0.84 10.62
C LYS A 74 -3.70 -0.14 11.31
N ILE A 75 -2.74 -0.91 11.86
CA ILE A 75 -1.52 -0.37 12.47
C ILE A 75 -0.62 0.31 11.44
N MET A 76 -0.49 -0.27 10.25
CA MET A 76 0.32 0.28 9.17
C MET A 76 -0.34 1.45 8.42
N GLY A 77 -1.59 1.79 8.79
CA GLY A 77 -2.32 2.94 8.27
C GLY A 77 -3.10 2.65 6.98
N LEU A 78 -3.59 1.42 6.83
CA LEU A 78 -4.40 0.92 5.71
C LEU A 78 -5.79 0.46 6.15
#